data_AF-A0AA37JN13-F1
#
_entry.id   AF-A0AA37JN13-F1
#
_cell.length_a   1.000
_cell.length_b   1.000
_cell.length_c   1.000
_cell.angle_alpha   90.00
_cell.angle_beta   90.00
_cell.angle_gamma   90.00
#
_symmetry.space_group_name_H-M   'P 1'
#
loop_
_entity.id
_entity.type
_entity.pdbx_description
1 polymer ?
#
loop_
_entity_poly.entity_id
_entity_poly.type
_entity_poly.pdbx_seq_one_letter_code
_entity_poly.pdbx_strand_id
1 'polypeptide(L)'
;MSRLKDSKNVYDNIPIPDRLEETVASAIEQAAARRKEDHGVPDQPVTEKWNRKKWRRRGKMVSGCGLAAAAVLTVVATVGVNTSPTFAEEMQGIPVIGAIVRLFTAESWQSDTGDAGISVEVPGIEMIRGDTKNLADEINEEIKAKCDAYAAAAVERAKEYKKAFLDTGGTEAEWKEHDIRIRVWYELKSQDDSHLSFAVSGSENWVSAYSETHYYNISLTDGAYLTLEDLLGPDYIEKANESIRAAIKEREADSGEEFFSKAEGGFVTVTADTPFYINEKGNPVVVFEKYEIAPGFMGRPEFEIEREVDKSGLSEDTLDIQGLS
;
A
#
# COMPACT_ATOMS: atom_id res chain seq x y z
N MET A 1 -20.29 31.06 -13.61
CA MET A 1 -21.23 29.93 -13.83
C MET A 1 -21.12 29.24 -15.20
N SER A 2 -20.24 29.60 -16.14
CA SER A 2 -20.20 28.91 -17.46
C SER A 2 -19.32 27.65 -17.50
N ARG A 3 -18.17 27.62 -16.80
CA ARG A 3 -17.21 26.48 -16.86
C ARG A 3 -17.79 25.11 -16.46
N LEU A 4 -18.69 25.06 -15.48
CA LEU A 4 -19.34 23.79 -15.05
C LEU A 4 -20.37 23.27 -16.07
N LYS A 5 -21.04 24.17 -16.81
CA LYS A 5 -21.95 23.77 -17.90
C LYS A 5 -21.17 23.25 -19.10
N ASP A 6 -20.00 23.80 -19.36
CA ASP A 6 -19.11 23.38 -20.45
C ASP A 6 -18.55 21.96 -20.19
N SER A 7 -18.13 21.64 -18.96
CA SER A 7 -17.62 20.30 -18.61
C SER A 7 -18.68 19.20 -18.67
N LYS A 8 -19.93 19.49 -18.25
CA LYS A 8 -21.03 18.53 -18.34
C LYS A 8 -21.39 18.22 -19.81
N ASN A 9 -21.35 19.24 -20.67
CA ASN A 9 -21.65 19.07 -22.08
C ASN A 9 -20.56 18.26 -22.81
N VAL A 10 -19.30 18.33 -22.37
CA VAL A 10 -18.22 17.48 -22.88
C VAL A 10 -18.43 16.02 -22.47
N TYR A 11 -18.83 15.76 -21.21
CA TYR A 11 -19.08 14.40 -20.71
C TYR A 11 -20.28 13.73 -21.40
N ASP A 12 -21.38 14.47 -21.54
CA ASP A 12 -22.63 13.94 -22.10
C ASP A 12 -22.54 13.68 -23.62
N ASN A 13 -21.51 14.20 -24.31
CA ASN A 13 -21.29 14.02 -25.76
C ASN A 13 -20.06 13.18 -26.11
N ILE A 14 -19.50 12.42 -25.15
CA ILE A 14 -18.43 11.46 -25.47
C ILE A 14 -19.05 10.36 -26.36
N PRO A 15 -18.58 10.19 -27.62
CA PRO A 15 -19.12 9.19 -28.51
C PRO A 15 -18.84 7.80 -27.95
N ILE A 16 -19.89 7.00 -27.83
CA ILE A 16 -19.78 5.60 -27.41
C ILE A 16 -19.05 4.84 -28.54
N PRO A 17 -17.95 4.12 -28.24
CA PRO A 17 -17.20 3.40 -29.26
C PRO A 17 -18.06 2.31 -29.93
N ASP A 18 -17.98 2.20 -31.25
CA ASP A 18 -18.78 1.26 -32.06
C ASP A 18 -18.61 -0.22 -31.66
N ARG A 19 -17.54 -0.57 -30.92
CA ARG A 19 -17.21 -1.94 -30.49
C ARG A 19 -17.47 -2.22 -29.00
N LEU A 20 -18.12 -1.30 -28.29
CA LEU A 20 -18.38 -1.47 -26.86
C LEU A 20 -19.24 -2.71 -26.58
N GLU A 21 -20.29 -2.93 -27.37
CA GLU A 21 -21.19 -4.08 -27.19
C GLU A 21 -20.49 -5.42 -27.45
N GLU A 22 -19.66 -5.49 -28.49
CA GLU A 22 -18.88 -6.69 -28.83
C GLU A 22 -17.86 -7.02 -27.73
N THR A 23 -17.22 -5.99 -27.16
CA THR A 23 -16.24 -6.14 -26.07
C THR A 23 -16.91 -6.65 -24.79
N VAL A 24 -18.08 -6.10 -24.44
CA VAL A 24 -18.86 -6.52 -23.26
C VAL A 24 -19.39 -7.94 -23.45
N ALA A 25 -19.90 -8.27 -24.64
CA ALA A 25 -20.40 -9.61 -24.94
C ALA A 25 -19.28 -10.68 -24.86
N SER A 26 -18.11 -10.41 -25.43
CA SER A 26 -16.94 -11.30 -25.37
C SER A 26 -16.46 -11.53 -23.94
N ALA A 27 -16.44 -10.49 -23.10
CA ALA A 27 -16.06 -10.61 -21.70
C ALA A 27 -17.05 -11.48 -20.89
N ILE A 28 -18.36 -11.35 -21.15
CA ILE A 28 -19.39 -12.17 -20.51
C ILE A 28 -19.28 -13.63 -20.96
N GLU A 29 -19.02 -13.88 -22.24
CA GLU A 29 -18.88 -15.22 -22.80
C GLU A 29 -17.64 -15.94 -22.25
N GLN A 30 -16.50 -15.24 -22.14
CA GLN A 30 -15.29 -15.77 -21.51
C GLN A 30 -15.49 -16.07 -20.02
N ALA A 31 -16.22 -15.23 -19.29
CA ALA A 31 -16.56 -15.48 -17.90
C ALA A 31 -17.50 -16.70 -17.72
N ALA A 32 -18.41 -16.92 -18.67
CA ALA A 32 -19.30 -18.09 -18.68
C ALA A 32 -18.59 -19.40 -19.05
N ALA A 33 -17.59 -19.34 -19.96
CA ALA A 33 -16.76 -20.49 -20.33
C ALA A 33 -15.91 -20.99 -19.16
N ARG A 34 -15.27 -20.08 -18.41
CA ARG A 34 -14.48 -20.41 -17.21
C ARG A 34 -15.31 -21.07 -16.11
N ARG A 35 -16.61 -20.80 -16.03
CA ARG A 35 -17.53 -21.45 -15.07
C ARG A 35 -17.93 -22.87 -15.46
N LYS A 36 -17.72 -23.30 -16.71
CA LYS A 36 -18.08 -24.65 -17.17
C LYS A 36 -16.94 -25.66 -17.05
N GLU A 37 -15.69 -25.21 -16.89
CA GLU A 37 -14.52 -26.09 -16.78
C GLU A 37 -14.27 -26.63 -15.36
N ASP A 38 -14.92 -26.09 -14.32
CA ASP A 38 -14.61 -26.38 -12.91
C ASP A 38 -15.60 -27.34 -12.20
N HIS A 39 -16.37 -28.14 -12.94
CA HIS A 39 -17.26 -29.16 -12.37
C HIS A 39 -17.12 -30.54 -13.05
N GLY A 40 -16.23 -31.36 -12.50
CA GLY A 40 -16.15 -32.81 -12.77
C GLY A 40 -15.39 -33.55 -11.66
N VAL A 41 -16.12 -34.13 -10.70
CA VAL A 41 -15.61 -35.12 -9.72
C VAL A 41 -15.74 -36.52 -10.34
N PRO A 42 -14.81 -37.46 -10.09
CA PRO A 42 -15.23 -38.67 -9.35
C PRO A 42 -14.22 -39.27 -8.35
N ASP A 43 -14.80 -39.73 -7.23
CA ASP A 43 -14.54 -40.88 -6.34
C ASP A 43 -13.19 -41.14 -5.61
N GLN A 44 -13.33 -41.24 -4.28
CA GLN A 44 -12.43 -41.60 -3.14
C GLN A 44 -11.79 -43.02 -3.18
N PRO A 45 -11.03 -43.50 -2.15
CA PRO A 45 -10.24 -42.85 -1.06
C PRO A 45 -8.86 -43.51 -0.76
N VAL A 46 -7.93 -42.84 -0.04
CA VAL A 46 -7.26 -43.45 1.12
C VAL A 46 -6.68 -42.40 2.09
N THR A 47 -6.70 -42.80 3.35
CA THR A 47 -6.53 -42.04 4.59
C THR A 47 -5.07 -41.71 4.92
N GLU A 48 -4.80 -40.51 5.45
CA GLU A 48 -4.01 -40.42 6.68
C GLU A 48 -4.27 -39.11 7.45
N LYS A 49 -4.47 -39.29 8.76
CA LYS A 49 -4.96 -38.29 9.70
C LYS A 49 -3.83 -37.36 10.13
N TRP A 50 -3.96 -36.05 9.89
CA TRP A 50 -3.25 -35.03 10.65
C TRP A 50 -4.22 -34.18 11.47
N ASN A 51 -3.91 -34.09 12.77
CA ASN A 51 -4.83 -33.80 13.85
C ASN A 51 -4.86 -32.29 14.14
N ARG A 52 -5.69 -31.52 13.44
CA ARG A 52 -5.96 -30.10 13.78
C ARG A 52 -6.99 -30.03 14.91
N LYS A 53 -6.54 -29.82 16.14
CA LYS A 53 -7.40 -29.55 17.30
C LYS A 53 -6.87 -28.36 18.10
N LYS A 54 -7.35 -27.16 17.76
CA LYS A 54 -7.89 -26.11 18.64
C LYS A 54 -7.79 -24.75 17.96
N TRP A 55 -8.89 -24.32 17.34
CA TRP A 55 -9.33 -22.92 17.40
C TRP A 55 -10.83 -22.89 17.14
N ARG A 56 -11.61 -22.87 18.22
CA ARG A 56 -13.02 -22.45 18.23
C ARG A 56 -13.40 -22.02 19.64
N ARG A 57 -14.15 -20.90 19.69
CA ARG A 57 -14.82 -20.20 20.81
C ARG A 57 -13.93 -19.10 21.41
N ARG A 58 -14.30 -17.81 21.41
CA ARG A 58 -15.61 -17.14 21.45
C ARG A 58 -15.49 -15.65 21.04
N GLY A 59 -16.46 -15.15 20.30
CA GLY A 59 -16.82 -13.72 20.16
C GLY A 59 -18.23 -13.66 19.56
N LYS A 60 -19.15 -12.93 20.18
CA LYS A 60 -20.62 -13.07 20.03
C LYS A 60 -21.18 -12.33 18.81
N MET A 61 -22.34 -12.83 18.36
CA MET A 61 -23.28 -12.24 17.41
C MET A 61 -23.53 -10.75 17.64
N VAL A 62 -23.51 -9.98 16.55
CA VAL A 62 -24.46 -8.88 16.33
C VAL A 62 -25.27 -9.26 15.11
N SER A 63 -26.58 -9.35 15.30
CA SER A 63 -27.59 -9.73 14.31
C SER A 63 -28.61 -8.60 14.18
N GLY A 64 -28.90 -8.19 12.94
CA GLY A 64 -29.87 -7.16 12.53
C GLY A 64 -29.15 -5.97 11.90
N CYS A 65 -29.37 -5.52 10.66
CA CYS A 65 -30.53 -5.56 9.76
C CYS A 65 -30.03 -5.86 8.33
N GLY A 66 -30.71 -6.63 7.48
CA GLY A 66 -31.93 -6.23 6.78
C GLY A 66 -31.58 -5.77 5.36
N LEU A 67 -31.68 -6.69 4.39
CA LEU A 67 -31.50 -6.47 2.94
C LEU A 67 -32.35 -5.31 2.40
N ALA A 68 -31.75 -4.37 1.64
CA ALA A 68 -32.41 -3.71 0.51
C ALA A 68 -31.46 -2.91 -0.40
N ALA A 69 -31.48 -3.28 -1.68
CA ALA A 69 -31.27 -2.50 -2.91
C ALA A 69 -29.86 -2.04 -3.32
N ALA A 70 -29.48 -2.57 -4.49
CA ALA A 70 -28.27 -2.30 -5.27
C ALA A 70 -28.31 -0.97 -6.07
N ALA A 71 -27.15 -0.65 -6.67
CA ALA A 71 -26.81 0.39 -7.66
C ALA A 71 -26.11 1.62 -7.04
N VAL A 72 -24.88 2.00 -7.39
CA VAL A 72 -24.03 1.75 -8.56
C VAL A 72 -22.59 1.60 -8.08
N LEU A 73 -22.01 0.43 -8.35
CA LEU A 73 -20.58 0.16 -8.19
C LEU A 73 -19.84 0.92 -9.29
N THR A 74 -19.39 2.13 -9.00
CA THR A 74 -18.33 2.74 -9.80
C THR A 74 -17.05 1.98 -9.48
N VAL A 75 -16.73 1.04 -10.38
CA VAL A 75 -15.43 0.39 -10.50
C VAL A 75 -14.38 1.50 -10.63
N VAL A 76 -13.80 1.92 -9.50
CA VAL A 76 -12.42 2.38 -9.54
C VAL A 76 -11.64 1.09 -9.62
N ALA A 77 -11.24 0.75 -10.85
CA ALA A 77 -10.17 -0.20 -11.07
C ALA A 77 -8.93 0.38 -10.40
N THR A 78 -8.76 0.11 -9.10
CA THR A 78 -7.45 0.10 -8.51
C THR A 78 -6.73 -1.00 -9.27
N VAL A 79 -5.79 -0.57 -10.11
CA VAL A 79 -4.79 -1.43 -10.71
C VAL A 79 -4.17 -2.16 -9.53
N GLY A 80 -4.64 -3.38 -9.29
CA GLY A 80 -3.94 -4.32 -8.43
C GLY A 80 -2.56 -4.40 -9.04
N VAL A 81 -1.57 -3.91 -8.31
CA VAL A 81 -0.20 -4.27 -8.60
C VAL A 81 -0.19 -5.79 -8.49
N ASN A 82 -0.03 -6.44 -9.64
CA ASN A 82 0.23 -7.87 -9.84
C ASN A 82 -0.90 -8.82 -10.30
N THR A 83 -1.77 -8.40 -11.21
CA THR A 83 -2.49 -9.36 -12.07
C THR A 83 -2.55 -8.90 -13.53
N SER A 84 -1.42 -8.89 -14.23
CA SER A 84 -1.49 -9.09 -15.69
C SER A 84 -1.17 -10.57 -15.98
N PRO A 85 -2.01 -11.27 -16.76
CA PRO A 85 -1.64 -12.57 -17.32
C PRO A 85 -0.32 -12.49 -18.10
N THR A 86 0.04 -11.32 -18.62
CA THR A 86 1.32 -11.09 -19.30
C THR A 86 2.53 -11.21 -18.37
N PHE A 87 2.40 -10.89 -17.07
CA PHE A 87 3.48 -11.13 -16.10
C PHE A 87 3.57 -12.62 -15.74
N ALA A 88 2.42 -13.30 -15.59
CA ALA A 88 2.39 -14.72 -15.26
C ALA A 88 2.82 -15.64 -16.43
N GLU A 89 2.61 -15.22 -17.68
CA GLU A 89 2.91 -16.00 -18.89
C GLU A 89 4.35 -15.77 -19.39
N GLU A 90 4.95 -14.59 -19.19
CA GLU A 90 6.39 -14.37 -19.44
C GLU A 90 7.31 -15.02 -18.39
N MET A 91 6.77 -15.43 -17.22
CA MET A 91 7.52 -16.15 -16.19
C MET A 91 7.72 -17.66 -16.46
N GLN A 92 7.17 -18.22 -17.55
CA GLN A 92 7.28 -19.66 -17.84
C GLN A 92 8.59 -20.09 -18.53
N GLY A 93 9.48 -19.16 -18.88
CA GLY A 93 10.67 -19.46 -19.71
C GLY A 93 12.04 -19.09 -19.12
N ILE A 94 12.09 -18.45 -17.96
CA ILE A 94 13.35 -18.07 -17.28
C ILE A 94 13.36 -18.84 -15.95
N PRO A 95 14.47 -19.46 -15.53
CA PRO A 95 14.56 -19.98 -14.17
C PRO A 95 14.49 -18.79 -13.21
N VAL A 96 13.29 -18.42 -12.75
CA VAL A 96 13.10 -17.39 -11.72
C VAL A 96 13.47 -18.03 -10.37
N ILE A 97 14.78 -18.15 -10.15
CA ILE A 97 15.35 -18.27 -8.81
C ILE A 97 15.37 -16.84 -8.27
N GLY A 98 14.40 -16.42 -7.45
CA GLY A 98 14.50 -15.08 -6.83
C GLY A 98 13.39 -14.65 -5.87
N ALA A 99 12.10 -14.92 -6.15
CA ALA A 99 11.04 -14.49 -5.24
C ALA A 99 10.97 -15.39 -3.99
N ILE A 100 11.81 -15.08 -2.99
CA ILE A 100 11.84 -15.69 -1.64
C ILE A 100 10.58 -15.27 -0.86
N VAL A 101 9.97 -14.13 -1.20
CA VAL A 101 8.77 -13.54 -0.57
C VAL A 101 7.74 -13.09 -1.59
N ARG A 102 6.46 -13.21 -1.23
CA ARG A 102 5.31 -12.65 -1.95
C ARG A 102 4.51 -11.71 -1.05
N LEU A 103 4.35 -10.46 -1.48
CA LEU A 103 3.40 -9.49 -0.92
C LEU A 103 2.07 -9.61 -1.67
N PHE A 104 0.96 -9.77 -0.96
CA PHE A 104 -0.37 -9.92 -1.56
C PHE A 104 -1.46 -9.35 -0.65
N THR A 105 -2.67 -9.15 -1.17
CA THR A 105 -3.82 -8.75 -0.34
C THR A 105 -4.36 -9.96 0.40
N ALA A 106 -4.17 -10.02 1.72
CA ALA A 106 -4.63 -11.12 2.56
C ALA A 106 -6.12 -11.00 2.92
N GLU A 107 -6.56 -9.77 3.20
CA GLU A 107 -7.95 -9.45 3.48
C GLU A 107 -8.32 -8.16 2.74
N SER A 108 -9.48 -8.15 2.10
CA SER A 108 -10.06 -6.93 1.54
C SER A 108 -11.54 -6.89 1.82
N TRP A 109 -12.01 -5.74 2.29
CA TRP A 109 -13.43 -5.51 2.50
C TRP A 109 -13.77 -4.04 2.27
N GLN A 110 -15.03 -3.84 1.90
CA GLN A 110 -15.63 -2.52 1.77
C GLN A 110 -16.94 -2.49 2.53
N SER A 111 -17.26 -1.35 3.12
CA SER A 111 -18.50 -1.12 3.85
C SER A 111 -18.99 0.30 3.63
N ASP A 112 -20.30 0.46 3.56
CA ASP A 112 -20.96 1.76 3.62
C ASP A 112 -21.85 1.76 4.86
N THR A 113 -21.57 2.68 5.78
CA THR A 113 -22.32 2.79 7.04
C THR A 113 -23.52 3.73 6.92
N GLY A 114 -23.73 4.35 5.76
CA GLY A 114 -24.60 5.50 5.55
C GLY A 114 -23.93 6.83 5.89
N ASP A 115 -22.95 6.80 6.80
CA ASP A 115 -22.23 7.98 7.29
C ASP A 115 -20.83 8.12 6.68
N ALA A 116 -20.21 6.99 6.32
CA ALA A 116 -18.90 6.92 5.71
C ALA A 116 -18.77 5.67 4.84
N GLY A 117 -18.08 5.83 3.70
CA GLY A 117 -17.56 4.73 2.90
C GLY A 117 -16.21 4.26 3.43
N ILE A 118 -16.04 2.96 3.55
CA ILE A 118 -14.85 2.32 4.12
C ILE A 118 -14.28 1.34 3.12
N SER A 119 -12.99 1.43 2.85
CA SER A 119 -12.25 0.46 2.03
C SER A 119 -10.97 0.07 2.74
N VAL A 120 -10.81 -1.22 3.00
CA VAL A 120 -9.64 -1.76 3.70
C VAL A 120 -9.00 -2.85 2.87
N GLU A 121 -7.71 -2.70 2.61
CA GLU A 121 -6.84 -3.70 2.00
C GLU A 121 -5.71 -4.01 2.98
N VAL A 122 -5.75 -5.20 3.59
CA VAL A 122 -4.72 -5.68 4.51
C VAL A 122 -3.70 -6.50 3.71
N PRO A 123 -2.44 -6.07 3.63
CA PRO A 123 -1.42 -6.88 3.00
C PRO A 123 -1.07 -8.08 3.88
N GLY A 124 -0.66 -9.16 3.23
CA GLY A 124 0.04 -10.27 3.84
C GLY A 124 1.33 -10.56 3.10
N ILE A 125 2.30 -11.07 3.83
CA ILE A 125 3.55 -11.59 3.31
C ILE A 125 3.58 -13.11 3.46
N GLU A 126 4.04 -13.78 2.41
CA GLU A 126 4.27 -15.23 2.40
C GLU A 126 5.71 -15.50 1.94
N MET A 127 6.45 -16.26 2.75
CA MET A 127 7.79 -16.74 2.40
C MET A 127 7.67 -18.00 1.55
N ILE A 128 8.06 -17.92 0.28
CA ILE A 128 8.03 -19.04 -0.66
C ILE A 128 9.25 -19.97 -0.44
N ARG A 129 10.37 -19.42 0.01
CA ARG A 129 11.61 -20.16 0.27
C ARG A 129 12.35 -19.57 1.48
N GLY A 130 12.98 -20.41 2.31
CA GLY A 130 13.70 -19.97 3.51
C GLY A 130 12.88 -20.12 4.81
N ASP A 131 13.58 -20.27 5.93
CA ASP A 131 12.98 -20.37 7.27
C ASP A 131 13.14 -19.02 7.98
N THR A 132 12.04 -18.30 8.15
CA THR A 132 12.01 -17.02 8.87
C THR A 132 11.64 -17.16 10.34
N LYS A 133 11.64 -18.38 10.89
CA LYS A 133 11.38 -18.62 12.31
C LYS A 133 10.08 -17.95 12.82
N ASN A 134 9.02 -17.95 12.01
CA ASN A 134 7.71 -17.33 12.24
C ASN A 134 7.59 -15.81 12.04
N LEU A 135 8.63 -15.09 11.58
CA LEU A 135 8.53 -13.63 11.39
C LEU A 135 7.36 -13.24 10.46
N ALA A 136 7.13 -13.99 9.39
CA ALA A 136 6.04 -13.69 8.45
C ALA A 136 4.66 -13.71 9.14
N ASP A 137 4.44 -14.67 10.04
CA ASP A 137 3.19 -14.77 10.79
C ASP A 137 3.07 -13.61 11.80
N GLU A 138 4.15 -13.28 12.51
CA GLU A 138 4.20 -12.15 13.45
C GLU A 138 3.91 -10.81 12.76
N ILE A 139 4.54 -10.57 11.61
CA ILE A 139 4.32 -9.36 10.81
C ILE A 139 2.88 -9.32 10.27
N ASN A 140 2.35 -10.44 9.78
CA ASN A 140 0.98 -10.51 9.30
C ASN A 140 -0.03 -10.23 10.43
N GLU A 141 0.20 -10.77 11.63
CA GLU A 141 -0.62 -10.48 12.81
C GLU A 141 -0.55 -9.01 13.22
N GLU A 142 0.65 -8.41 13.21
CA GLU A 142 0.85 -6.99 13.52
C GLU A 142 0.15 -6.08 12.50
N ILE A 143 0.38 -6.31 11.20
CA ILE A 143 -0.25 -5.54 10.12
C ILE A 143 -1.77 -5.63 10.25
N LYS A 144 -2.31 -6.83 10.44
CA LYS A 144 -3.75 -7.00 10.61
C LYS A 144 -4.25 -6.20 11.82
N ALA A 145 -3.59 -6.31 12.96
CA ALA A 145 -3.98 -5.58 14.17
C ALA A 145 -3.97 -4.06 13.96
N LYS A 146 -2.95 -3.52 13.28
CA LYS A 146 -2.85 -2.09 12.94
C LYS A 146 -3.94 -1.65 11.96
N CYS A 147 -4.19 -2.40 10.89
CA CYS A 147 -5.25 -2.10 9.93
C CYS A 147 -6.64 -2.12 10.58
N ASP A 148 -6.93 -3.16 11.38
CA ASP A 148 -8.19 -3.29 12.12
C ASP A 148 -8.36 -2.13 13.12
N ALA A 149 -7.30 -1.79 13.86
CA ALA A 149 -7.31 -0.70 14.83
C ALA A 149 -7.52 0.66 14.16
N TYR A 150 -6.82 0.94 13.06
CA TYR A 150 -6.99 2.18 12.31
C TYR A 150 -8.43 2.31 11.78
N ALA A 151 -8.93 1.27 11.11
CA ALA A 151 -10.27 1.27 10.54
C ALA A 151 -11.35 1.47 11.63
N ALA A 152 -11.23 0.78 12.77
CA ALA A 152 -12.16 0.93 13.89
C ALA A 152 -12.11 2.36 14.47
N ALA A 153 -10.91 2.91 14.69
CA ALA A 153 -10.75 4.26 15.22
C ALA A 153 -11.26 5.33 14.25
N ALA A 154 -11.04 5.16 12.94
CA ALA A 154 -11.53 6.06 11.90
C ALA A 154 -13.06 6.09 11.84
N VAL A 155 -13.72 4.94 12.02
CA VAL A 155 -15.19 4.87 12.11
C VAL A 155 -15.72 5.62 13.33
N GLU A 156 -15.07 5.50 14.49
CA GLU A 156 -15.48 6.25 15.68
C GLU A 156 -15.26 7.77 15.49
N ARG A 157 -14.12 8.18 14.90
CA ARG A 157 -13.87 9.59 14.55
C ARG A 157 -14.92 10.14 13.59
N ALA A 158 -15.34 9.37 12.58
CA ALA A 158 -16.40 9.77 11.66
C ALA A 158 -17.74 10.01 12.38
N LYS A 159 -18.10 9.14 13.35
CA LYS A 159 -19.31 9.32 14.17
C LYS A 159 -19.24 10.55 15.06
N GLU A 160 -18.10 10.78 15.71
CA GLU A 160 -17.88 11.96 16.54
C GLU A 160 -17.94 13.25 15.71
N TYR A 161 -17.33 13.23 14.52
CA TYR A 161 -17.36 14.34 13.58
C TYR A 161 -18.80 14.62 13.09
N LYS A 162 -19.56 13.59 12.72
CA LYS A 162 -20.98 13.73 12.36
C LYS A 162 -21.77 14.40 13.47
N LYS A 163 -21.60 13.93 14.70
CA LYS A 163 -22.30 14.48 15.86
C LYS A 163 -21.98 15.96 16.03
N ALA A 164 -20.70 16.35 16.01
CA ALA A 164 -20.29 17.75 16.13
C ALA A 164 -20.84 18.62 14.98
N PHE A 165 -20.85 18.09 13.75
CA PHE A 165 -21.40 18.75 12.58
C PHE A 165 -22.91 19.05 12.75
N LEU A 166 -23.69 18.06 13.19
CA LEU A 166 -25.12 18.24 13.44
C LEU A 166 -25.39 19.17 14.64
N ASP A 167 -24.64 19.04 15.74
CA ASP A 167 -24.78 19.87 16.94
C ASP A 167 -24.48 21.36 16.66
N THR A 168 -23.67 21.65 15.64
CA THR A 168 -23.33 23.02 15.21
C THR A 168 -24.25 23.57 14.12
N GLY A 169 -25.33 22.85 13.79
CA GLY A 169 -26.38 23.31 12.87
C GLY A 169 -26.30 22.74 11.46
N GLY A 170 -25.36 21.84 11.18
CA GLY A 170 -25.33 21.07 9.94
C GLY A 170 -26.51 20.10 9.82
N THR A 171 -26.85 19.72 8.60
CA THR A 171 -27.98 18.82 8.29
C THR A 171 -27.51 17.45 7.80
N GLU A 172 -28.36 16.43 7.93
CA GLU A 172 -28.10 15.09 7.34
C GLU A 172 -27.87 15.14 5.82
N ALA A 173 -28.49 16.08 5.11
CA ALA A 173 -28.30 16.25 3.68
C ALA A 173 -26.88 16.77 3.37
N GLU A 174 -26.43 17.81 4.08
CA GLU A 174 -25.07 18.34 3.93
C GLU A 174 -24.02 17.32 4.36
N TRP A 175 -24.29 16.54 5.42
CA TRP A 175 -23.41 15.43 5.83
C TRP A 175 -23.17 14.46 4.68
N LYS A 176 -24.23 14.04 4.00
CA LYS A 176 -24.13 13.11 2.87
C LYS A 176 -23.33 13.68 1.70
N GLU A 177 -23.33 15.00 1.51
CA GLU A 177 -22.53 15.66 0.47
C GLU A 177 -21.02 15.67 0.78
N HIS A 178 -20.62 15.52 2.04
CA HIS A 178 -19.20 15.42 2.41
C HIS A 178 -18.53 14.13 1.90
N ASP A 179 -19.31 13.08 1.58
CA ASP A 179 -18.81 11.81 1.06
C ASP A 179 -17.58 11.30 1.82
N ILE A 180 -17.76 11.15 3.14
CA ILE A 180 -16.70 10.75 4.08
C ILE A 180 -16.15 9.38 3.67
N ARG A 181 -14.84 9.30 3.45
CA ARG A 181 -14.15 8.08 3.01
C ARG A 181 -12.98 7.76 3.92
N ILE A 182 -12.98 6.53 4.42
CA ILE A 182 -11.91 5.90 5.18
C ILE A 182 -11.24 4.89 4.26
N ARG A 183 -9.92 5.00 4.11
CA ARG A 183 -9.13 4.07 3.29
C ARG A 183 -7.95 3.53 4.06
N VAL A 184 -7.79 2.20 4.05
CA VAL A 184 -6.54 1.51 4.40
C VAL A 184 -6.04 0.79 3.16
N TRP A 185 -4.79 1.04 2.78
CA TRP A 185 -4.16 0.46 1.60
C TRP A 185 -2.68 0.19 1.85
N TYR A 186 -2.05 -0.49 0.91
CA TYR A 186 -0.61 -0.70 0.94
C TYR A 186 0.04 -0.41 -0.41
N GLU A 187 1.33 -0.12 -0.37
CA GLU A 187 2.14 0.19 -1.55
C GLU A 187 3.46 -0.56 -1.45
N LEU A 188 3.77 -1.40 -2.45
CA LEU A 188 5.12 -1.93 -2.63
C LEU A 188 6.06 -0.77 -2.96
N LYS A 189 7.19 -0.67 -2.25
CA LYS A 189 8.21 0.36 -2.46
C LYS A 189 9.42 -0.19 -3.21
N SER A 190 9.90 -1.36 -2.82
CA SER A 190 10.91 -2.12 -3.56
C SER A 190 10.92 -3.59 -3.13
N GLN A 191 11.44 -4.44 -4.00
CA GLN A 191 11.70 -5.84 -3.70
C GLN A 191 12.83 -6.36 -4.59
N ASP A 192 13.78 -7.07 -3.98
CA ASP A 192 14.80 -7.86 -4.66
C ASP A 192 15.12 -9.13 -3.86
N ASP A 193 16.20 -9.85 -4.19
CA ASP A 193 16.61 -11.07 -3.51
C ASP A 193 17.06 -10.84 -2.05
N SER A 194 17.39 -9.60 -1.68
CA SER A 194 17.91 -9.22 -0.37
C SER A 194 16.84 -8.63 0.56
N HIS A 195 15.84 -7.92 0.03
CA HIS A 195 14.86 -7.21 0.85
C HIS A 195 13.45 -7.13 0.24
N LEU A 196 12.46 -6.95 1.13
CA LEU A 196 11.11 -6.48 0.80
C LEU A 196 10.86 -5.16 1.54
N SER A 197 10.40 -4.14 0.81
CA SER A 197 10.07 -2.81 1.33
C SER A 197 8.65 -2.41 0.88
N PHE A 198 7.76 -2.11 1.81
CA PHE A 198 6.40 -1.66 1.52
C PHE A 198 5.86 -0.74 2.61
N ALA A 199 4.84 0.04 2.26
CA ALA A 199 4.14 0.93 3.18
C ALA A 199 2.68 0.48 3.35
N VAL A 200 2.15 0.60 4.56
CA VAL A 200 0.73 0.43 4.88
C VAL A 200 0.21 1.75 5.38
N SER A 201 -0.84 2.28 4.73
CA SER A 201 -1.36 3.61 5.00
C SER A 201 -2.83 3.59 5.33
N GLY A 202 -3.23 4.44 6.26
CA GLY A 202 -4.61 4.79 6.58
C GLY A 202 -4.84 6.27 6.30
N SER A 203 -5.98 6.63 5.72
CA SER A 203 -6.38 8.04 5.59
C SER A 203 -7.89 8.26 5.59
N GLU A 204 -8.24 9.51 5.85
CA GLU A 204 -9.59 10.05 5.95
C GLU A 204 -9.69 11.30 5.07
N ASN A 205 -10.65 11.37 4.15
CA ASN A 205 -10.70 12.47 3.17
C ASN A 205 -11.15 13.82 3.76
N TRP A 206 -11.75 13.84 4.95
CA TRP A 206 -12.21 15.07 5.61
C TRP A 206 -11.15 15.71 6.49
N VAL A 207 -10.07 14.99 6.79
CA VAL A 207 -9.03 15.45 7.71
C VAL A 207 -7.66 14.92 7.29
N SER A 208 -6.87 15.81 6.72
CA SER A 208 -5.51 15.48 6.30
C SER A 208 -4.51 15.27 7.45
N ALA A 209 -4.93 15.47 8.70
CA ALA A 209 -4.08 15.35 9.88
C ALA A 209 -4.10 13.94 10.52
N TYR A 210 -5.08 13.09 10.21
CA TYR A 210 -5.21 11.74 10.80
C TYR A 210 -4.81 10.61 9.84
N SER A 211 -4.01 10.92 8.82
CA SER A 211 -3.37 9.87 8.03
C SER A 211 -2.24 9.23 8.85
N GLU A 212 -2.11 7.91 8.75
CA GLU A 212 -1.03 7.15 9.36
C GLU A 212 -0.36 6.31 8.27
N THR A 213 0.97 6.24 8.29
CA THR A 213 1.71 5.34 7.42
C THR A 213 2.76 4.58 8.24
N HIS A 214 2.80 3.27 8.03
CA HIS A 214 3.83 2.38 8.57
C HIS A 214 4.66 1.81 7.45
N TYR A 215 5.98 1.80 7.64
CA TYR A 215 6.93 1.27 6.67
C TYR A 215 7.52 -0.03 7.19
N TYR A 216 7.56 -1.03 6.31
CA TYR A 216 8.08 -2.36 6.61
C TYR A 216 9.24 -2.63 5.67
N ASN A 217 10.44 -2.76 6.24
CA ASN A 217 11.66 -3.11 5.52
C ASN A 217 12.17 -4.43 6.10
N ILE A 218 12.10 -5.50 5.32
CA ILE A 218 12.36 -6.87 5.77
C ILE A 218 13.53 -7.41 4.98
N SER A 219 14.57 -7.86 5.69
CA SER A 219 15.66 -8.63 5.10
C SER A 219 15.18 -10.05 4.78
N LEU A 220 15.38 -10.46 3.53
CA LEU A 220 15.07 -11.80 3.04
C LEU A 220 16.18 -12.80 3.34
N THR A 221 17.32 -12.34 3.85
CA THR A 221 18.48 -13.18 4.17
C THR A 221 18.35 -13.84 5.54
N ASP A 222 17.95 -13.06 6.54
CA ASP A 222 17.88 -13.47 7.95
C ASP A 222 16.47 -13.41 8.55
N GLY A 223 15.50 -12.85 7.82
CA GLY A 223 14.13 -12.71 8.30
C GLY A 223 14.08 -11.78 9.51
N ALA A 224 14.60 -10.56 9.34
CA ALA A 224 14.56 -9.50 10.35
C ALA A 224 14.16 -8.14 9.72
N TYR A 225 13.77 -7.18 10.56
CA TYR A 225 13.59 -5.80 10.12
C TYR A 225 14.95 -5.16 9.81
N LEU A 226 15.03 -4.49 8.66
CA LEU A 226 16.18 -3.66 8.31
C LEU A 226 16.06 -2.30 8.99
N THR A 227 17.16 -1.85 9.57
CA THR A 227 17.32 -0.52 10.15
C THR A 227 18.11 0.41 9.22
N LEU A 228 18.13 1.72 9.52
CA LEU A 228 19.01 2.65 8.83
C LEU A 228 20.50 2.30 9.03
N GLU A 229 20.86 1.75 10.20
CA GLU A 229 22.23 1.30 10.50
C GLU A 229 22.63 0.12 9.61
N ASP A 230 21.74 -0.84 9.37
CA ASP A 230 22.03 -1.98 8.48
C ASP A 230 22.31 -1.54 7.05
N LEU A 231 21.69 -0.44 6.60
CA LEU A 231 21.80 0.06 5.23
C LEU A 231 22.97 1.05 5.03
N LEU A 232 23.26 1.88 6.03
CA LEU A 232 24.22 2.98 5.96
C LEU A 232 25.51 2.74 6.76
N GLY A 233 25.54 1.70 7.60
CA GLY A 233 26.63 1.35 8.50
C GLY A 233 26.56 2.07 9.86
N PRO A 234 27.56 1.87 10.74
CA PRO A 234 27.54 2.36 12.12
C PRO A 234 27.42 3.88 12.25
N ASP A 235 27.88 4.63 11.25
CA ASP A 235 27.82 6.10 11.21
C ASP A 235 26.51 6.62 10.56
N TYR A 236 25.45 5.81 10.54
CA TYR A 236 24.20 6.14 9.82
C TYR A 236 23.60 7.48 10.22
N ILE A 237 23.69 7.85 11.51
CA ILE A 237 23.14 9.13 12.00
C ILE A 237 23.85 10.29 11.32
N GLU A 238 25.18 10.27 11.24
CA GLU A 238 25.95 11.34 10.62
C GLU A 238 25.67 11.42 9.12
N LYS A 239 25.72 10.29 8.42
CA LYS A 239 25.46 10.19 6.97
C LYS A 239 24.06 10.67 6.60
N ALA A 240 23.04 10.17 7.30
CA ALA A 240 21.64 10.57 7.09
C ALA A 240 21.43 12.06 7.36
N ASN A 241 21.97 12.55 8.49
CA ASN A 241 21.80 13.94 8.86
C ASN A 241 22.49 14.91 7.89
N GLU A 242 23.67 14.55 7.37
CA GLU A 242 24.37 15.33 6.34
C GLU A 242 23.57 15.35 5.03
N SER A 243 23.14 14.18 4.56
CA SER A 243 22.33 14.04 3.34
C SER A 243 21.02 14.84 3.41
N ILE A 244 20.25 14.69 4.50
CA ILE A 244 18.97 15.41 4.67
C ILE A 244 19.18 16.92 4.74
N ARG A 245 20.19 17.40 5.47
CA ARG A 245 20.47 18.85 5.54
C ARG A 245 20.92 19.43 4.20
N ALA A 246 21.73 18.68 3.44
CA ALA A 246 22.12 19.09 2.10
C ALA A 246 20.90 19.18 1.18
N ALA A 247 20.04 18.17 1.20
CA ALA A 247 18.82 18.12 0.40
C ALA A 247 17.80 19.22 0.78
N ILE A 248 17.62 19.52 2.07
CA ILE A 248 16.79 20.66 2.52
C ILE A 248 17.32 21.96 1.91
N LYS A 249 18.62 22.23 2.06
CA LYS A 249 19.24 23.47 1.56
C LYS A 249 19.12 23.60 0.04
N GLU A 250 19.27 22.50 -0.69
CA GLU A 250 19.11 22.45 -2.14
C GLU A 250 17.66 22.76 -2.56
N ARG A 251 16.67 22.11 -1.93
CA ARG A 251 15.25 22.35 -2.22
C ARG A 251 14.81 23.78 -1.88
N GLU A 252 15.28 24.33 -0.77
CA GLU A 252 15.02 25.75 -0.42
C GLU A 252 15.60 26.71 -1.47
N ALA A 253 16.77 26.40 -2.04
CA ALA A 253 17.43 27.24 -3.04
C ALA A 253 16.83 27.10 -4.45
N ASP A 254 16.48 25.88 -4.86
CA ASP A 254 16.14 25.55 -6.25
C ASP A 254 14.63 25.57 -6.51
N SER A 255 13.81 25.02 -5.62
CA SER A 255 12.36 24.95 -5.76
C SER A 255 11.61 25.99 -4.92
N GLY A 256 12.29 26.65 -3.99
CA GLY A 256 11.67 27.59 -3.06
C GLY A 256 10.76 26.91 -2.04
N GLU A 257 11.00 25.62 -1.80
CA GLU A 257 10.34 24.88 -0.71
C GLU A 257 10.72 25.49 0.64
N GLU A 258 9.82 25.36 1.61
CA GLU A 258 9.99 25.96 2.94
C GLU A 258 10.04 24.85 3.99
N PHE A 259 11.17 24.77 4.71
CA PHE A 259 11.34 23.90 5.86
C PHE A 259 11.46 24.75 7.13
N PHE A 260 11.01 24.20 8.25
CA PHE A 260 11.15 24.87 9.53
C PHE A 260 12.63 25.00 9.89
N SER A 261 13.02 26.14 10.43
CA SER A 261 14.33 26.25 11.07
C SER A 261 14.39 25.37 12.31
N LYS A 262 15.60 25.07 12.80
CA LYS A 262 15.78 24.35 14.06
C LYS A 262 15.08 25.04 15.25
N ALA A 263 14.96 26.36 15.23
CA ALA A 263 14.25 27.12 16.27
C ALA A 263 12.73 26.96 16.20
N GLU A 264 12.19 26.64 15.03
CA GLU A 264 10.77 26.40 14.77
C GLU A 264 10.40 24.91 14.89
N GLY A 265 11.35 24.05 15.28
CA GLY A 265 11.15 22.61 15.41
C GLY A 265 11.51 21.81 14.16
N GLY A 266 12.18 22.41 13.18
CA GLY A 266 12.65 21.70 11.99
C GLY A 266 13.71 20.64 12.24
N PHE A 267 14.16 19.99 11.17
CA PHE A 267 15.01 18.81 11.24
C PHE A 267 16.26 19.00 12.12
N VAL A 268 16.47 18.06 13.05
CA VAL A 268 17.62 18.04 13.96
C VAL A 268 18.51 16.84 13.70
N THR A 269 17.94 15.63 13.83
CA THR A 269 18.65 14.36 13.69
C THR A 269 17.66 13.24 13.39
N VAL A 270 18.11 12.22 12.66
CA VAL A 270 17.45 10.91 12.64
C VAL A 270 17.70 10.15 13.96
N THR A 271 16.88 9.13 14.19
CA THR A 271 16.94 8.21 15.33
C THR A 271 16.80 6.76 14.84
N ALA A 272 16.89 5.78 15.75
CA ALA A 272 16.62 4.38 15.42
C ALA A 272 15.17 4.15 14.95
N ASP A 273 14.22 4.99 15.41
CA ASP A 273 12.79 4.87 15.11
C ASP A 273 12.36 5.76 13.93
N THR A 274 13.31 6.43 13.24
CA THR A 274 12.98 7.31 12.12
C THR A 274 12.35 6.51 10.98
N PRO A 275 11.12 6.84 10.52
CA PRO A 275 10.46 6.12 9.45
C PRO A 275 11.22 6.23 8.13
N PHE A 276 11.37 5.10 7.45
CA PHE A 276 11.96 5.08 6.12
C PHE A 276 11.44 3.88 5.32
N TYR A 277 11.56 3.95 3.99
CA TYR A 277 11.42 2.79 3.11
C TYR A 277 12.67 2.63 2.25
N ILE A 278 12.89 1.45 1.69
CA ILE A 278 13.93 1.22 0.67
C ILE A 278 13.33 1.43 -0.71
N ASN A 279 14.00 2.21 -1.56
CA ASN A 279 13.59 2.45 -2.95
C ASN A 279 14.19 1.42 -3.92
N GLU A 280 13.82 1.49 -5.20
CA GLU A 280 14.31 0.57 -6.24
C GLU A 280 15.83 0.58 -6.45
N LYS A 281 16.53 1.66 -6.05
CA LYS A 281 17.99 1.73 -6.09
C LYS A 281 18.65 1.07 -4.87
N GLY A 282 17.86 0.56 -3.94
CA GLY A 282 18.32 -0.01 -2.68
C GLY A 282 18.70 1.04 -1.62
N ASN A 283 18.37 2.32 -1.83
CA ASN A 283 18.66 3.40 -0.90
C ASN A 283 17.52 3.59 0.13
N PRO A 284 17.84 3.87 1.40
CA PRO A 284 16.82 4.30 2.35
C PRO A 284 16.30 5.70 2.00
N VAL A 285 14.98 5.85 2.03
CA VAL A 285 14.26 7.11 1.89
C VAL A 285 13.58 7.42 3.21
N VAL A 286 14.11 8.40 3.93
CA VAL A 286 13.55 8.87 5.19
C VAL A 286 12.32 9.72 4.90
N VAL A 287 11.23 9.48 5.65
CA VAL A 287 9.96 10.18 5.48
C VAL A 287 9.64 10.93 6.76
N PHE A 288 9.29 12.21 6.63
CA PHE A 288 8.80 13.03 7.72
C PHE A 288 7.29 13.20 7.63
N GLU A 289 6.61 13.11 8.76
CA GLU A 289 5.17 13.31 8.84
C GLU A 289 4.78 14.75 8.51
N LYS A 290 3.52 14.93 8.14
CA LYS A 290 2.99 16.26 7.85
C LYS A 290 3.13 17.15 9.09
N TYR A 291 3.63 18.38 8.88
CA TYR A 291 3.97 19.34 9.95
C TYR A 291 5.19 18.99 10.80
N GLU A 292 5.90 17.88 10.55
CA GLU A 292 7.03 17.50 11.39
C GLU A 292 8.22 18.44 11.20
N ILE A 293 8.61 18.72 9.96
CA ILE A 293 9.74 19.60 9.63
C ILE A 293 9.42 20.70 8.62
N ALA A 294 8.16 20.78 8.16
CA ALA A 294 7.74 21.71 7.12
C ALA A 294 6.23 22.03 7.22
N PRO A 295 5.75 23.16 6.65
CA PRO A 295 4.33 23.49 6.62
C PRO A 295 3.48 22.41 5.94
N GLY A 296 2.22 22.27 6.35
CA GLY A 296 1.37 21.15 5.90
C GLY A 296 1.05 21.07 4.41
N PHE A 297 1.28 22.13 3.62
CA PHE A 297 1.14 22.06 2.16
C PHE A 297 2.27 21.25 1.51
N MET A 298 3.41 21.07 2.21
CA MET A 298 4.53 20.24 1.79
C MET A 298 4.23 18.73 1.89
N GLY A 299 3.05 18.35 2.41
CA GLY A 299 2.69 16.95 2.57
C GLY A 299 3.63 16.23 3.52
N ARG A 300 4.20 15.11 3.07
CA ARG A 300 5.20 14.32 3.79
C ARG A 300 6.53 14.40 3.04
N PRO A 301 7.47 15.25 3.49
CA PRO A 301 8.78 15.35 2.84
C PRO A 301 9.54 14.03 2.89
N GLU A 302 10.08 13.62 1.74
CA GLU A 302 10.88 12.40 1.59
C GLU A 302 12.32 12.74 1.20
N PHE A 303 13.30 12.05 1.80
CA PHE A 303 14.73 12.29 1.59
C PHE A 303 15.45 10.97 1.31
N GLU A 304 15.87 10.77 0.08
CA GLU A 304 16.73 9.66 -0.33
C GLU A 304 18.15 9.88 0.21
N ILE A 305 18.69 8.87 0.90
CA ILE A 305 20.08 8.86 1.37
C ILE A 305 20.84 7.85 0.51
N GLU A 306 21.72 8.34 -0.35
CA GLU A 306 22.49 7.48 -1.24
C GLU A 306 23.44 6.56 -0.45
N ARG A 307 23.40 5.28 -0.78
CA ARG A 307 24.35 4.30 -0.25
C ARG A 307 25.61 4.30 -1.10
N GLU A 308 26.75 4.24 -0.44
CA GLU A 308 28.00 3.85 -1.10
C GLU A 308 27.94 2.35 -1.37
N VAL A 309 27.49 1.97 -2.57
CA VAL A 309 27.57 0.58 -3.02
C VAL A 309 29.03 0.30 -3.35
N ASP A 310 29.63 -0.65 -2.63
CA ASP A 310 31.00 -1.08 -2.93
C ASP A 310 31.02 -1.75 -4.32
N LYS A 311 31.51 -1.01 -5.31
CA LYS A 311 31.63 -1.48 -6.71
C LYS A 311 32.75 -2.51 -6.88
N SER A 312 33.45 -2.89 -5.81
CA SER A 312 34.55 -3.86 -5.84
C SER A 312 34.12 -5.28 -6.27
N GLY A 313 32.81 -5.59 -6.26
CA GLY A 313 32.25 -6.88 -6.69
C GLY A 313 31.74 -6.95 -8.14
N LEU A 314 31.70 -5.83 -8.88
CA LEU A 314 31.35 -5.86 -10.31
C LEU A 314 32.63 -6.14 -11.12
N SER A 315 33.03 -7.40 -11.17
CA SER A 315 34.10 -7.84 -12.08
C SER A 315 33.71 -7.52 -13.53
N GLU A 316 34.65 -6.94 -14.27
CA GLU A 316 34.67 -6.60 -15.69
C GLU A 316 34.42 -7.78 -16.67
N ASP A 317 33.73 -8.84 -16.26
CA ASP A 317 33.61 -10.10 -17.04
C ASP A 317 32.39 -10.14 -17.98
N THR A 318 31.86 -8.99 -18.42
CA THR A 318 30.77 -8.96 -19.43
C THR A 318 31.06 -8.04 -20.63
N LEU A 319 32.30 -7.61 -20.81
CA LEU A 319 32.74 -6.88 -22.01
C LEU A 319 33.67 -7.73 -22.87
N ASP A 320 33.27 -8.95 -23.24
CA ASP A 320 33.97 -9.70 -24.29
C ASP A 320 33.07 -10.76 -24.98
N ILE A 321 31.90 -10.35 -25.47
CA ILE A 321 31.15 -11.14 -26.47
C ILE A 321 30.67 -10.27 -27.63
N GLN A 322 31.53 -9.38 -28.15
CA GLN A 322 31.37 -8.85 -29.51
C GLN A 322 32.74 -8.64 -30.15
N GLY A 323 33.40 -9.74 -30.49
CA GLY A 323 34.61 -9.68 -31.29
C GLY A 323 35.23 -11.02 -31.49
N LEU A 324 34.69 -11.85 -32.40
CA LEU A 324 35.45 -12.85 -33.14
C LEU A 324 34.63 -13.35 -34.34
N SER A 325 35.08 -12.90 -35.52
CA SER A 325 35.02 -13.55 -36.83
C SER A 325 33.66 -13.87 -37.44
#